data_AF-A0A6J8BTT6-F1
#
_entry.id   AF-A0A6J8BTT6-F1
#
_cell.length_a   1.000
_cell.length_b   1.000
_cell.length_c   1.000
_cell.angle_alpha   90.00
_cell.angle_beta   90.00
_cell.angle_gamma   90.00
#
_symmetry.space_group_name_H-M   'P 1'
#
loop_
_entity.id
_entity.type
_entity.pdbx_description
1 polymer ?
#
loop_
_entity_poly.entity_id
_entity_poly.type
_entity_poly.pdbx_seq_one_letter_code
_entity_poly.pdbx_strand_id
1 'polypeptide(L)'
;MFYLPIRFSITTNQPLRGKAQCAPTIGGRYRGKEKVPLKEVKIENKLRRLIMILHFFLLLNCFLSQVIGRYVETFEQTPLKQRFLDVHDEVKSYQEVANAIINLSVNGRARNQSYDRLATFVDKFGSRKAGSQNLENAIDYMLDELQEDGLDNVHGEDVTVPHWVRGEEYATMLEPRNHKLAMLGLGSSIATPEDGITAEVLVVHSFDELHQKADQAKGKIIF
;
A
#
# COMPACT_ATOMS: atom_id res chain seq x y z
N MET A 1 38.16 25.16 -7.25
CA MET A 1 37.24 24.41 -8.13
C MET A 1 36.22 25.41 -8.64
N PHE A 2 36.36 25.89 -9.88
CA PHE A 2 35.45 26.90 -10.43
C PHE A 2 34.14 26.21 -10.78
N TYR A 3 33.09 26.43 -9.98
CA TYR A 3 31.73 26.08 -10.38
C TYR A 3 31.33 27.09 -11.47
N LEU A 4 31.42 26.68 -12.73
CA LEU A 4 30.78 27.43 -13.81
C LEU A 4 29.27 27.36 -13.58
N PRO A 5 28.55 28.48 -13.57
CA PRO A 5 27.11 28.47 -13.41
C PRO A 5 26.48 27.66 -14.54
N ILE A 6 25.62 26.71 -14.19
CA ILE A 6 24.81 25.96 -15.16
C ILE A 6 23.55 26.76 -15.39
N ARG A 7 23.24 27.03 -16.65
CA ARG A 7 22.03 27.79 -17.03
C ARG A 7 21.14 26.94 -17.91
N PHE A 8 19.88 26.80 -17.53
CA PHE A 8 18.86 26.10 -18.31
C PHE A 8 17.82 27.06 -18.88
N SER A 9 17.32 26.73 -20.06
CA SER A 9 16.07 27.24 -20.60
C SER A 9 15.06 26.10 -20.64
N ILE A 10 13.87 26.31 -20.07
CA ILE A 10 12.74 25.37 -20.06
C ILE A 10 11.53 26.09 -20.62
N THR A 11 10.77 25.40 -21.47
CA THR A 11 9.46 25.88 -21.92
C THR A 11 8.46 24.74 -21.84
N THR A 12 7.28 25.01 -21.30
CA THR A 12 6.15 24.08 -21.23
C THR A 12 4.85 24.84 -21.48
N ASN A 13 3.84 24.20 -22.07
CA ASN A 13 2.53 24.81 -22.27
C ASN A 13 1.41 23.95 -21.67
N GLN A 14 1.23 24.01 -20.34
CA GLN A 14 0.29 23.17 -19.56
C GLN A 14 -0.72 23.99 -18.70
N PRO A 15 -1.98 23.51 -18.52
CA PRO A 15 -2.97 24.18 -17.67
C PRO A 15 -2.81 23.89 -16.15
N LEU A 16 -3.13 24.87 -15.29
CA LEU A 16 -2.87 24.93 -13.84
C LEU A 16 -3.89 24.20 -12.91
N ARG A 17 -3.46 23.48 -11.84
CA ARG A 17 -4.29 23.25 -10.62
C ARG A 17 -3.55 22.87 -9.31
N GLY A 18 -4.22 23.12 -8.15
CA GLY A 18 -3.70 23.18 -6.77
C GLY A 18 -3.83 21.93 -5.85
N LYS A 19 -3.32 22.05 -4.60
CA LYS A 19 -2.81 20.98 -3.69
C LYS A 19 -3.74 20.55 -2.53
N ALA A 20 -3.53 19.34 -1.99
CA ALA A 20 -4.09 18.83 -0.72
C ALA A 20 -3.00 18.18 0.19
N GLN A 21 -3.22 18.15 1.52
CA GLN A 21 -2.32 17.60 2.55
C GLN A 21 -3.12 16.91 3.68
N CYS A 22 -2.55 15.85 4.29
CA CYS A 22 -3.03 15.16 5.50
C CYS A 22 -1.87 14.83 6.47
N ALA A 23 -2.15 14.68 7.76
CA ALA A 23 -1.21 14.36 8.85
C ALA A 23 -1.79 13.33 9.87
N PRO A 24 -0.97 12.68 10.75
CA PRO A 24 -1.20 11.31 11.25
C PRO A 24 -1.48 11.11 12.78
N THR A 25 -1.62 9.82 13.15
CA THR A 25 -2.07 9.16 14.41
C THR A 25 -1.09 9.10 15.61
N ILE A 26 -1.62 8.79 16.82
CA ILE A 26 -0.93 8.74 18.13
C ILE A 26 -1.13 7.35 18.80
N GLY A 27 -0.12 6.86 19.56
CA GLY A 27 -0.20 5.66 20.42
C GLY A 27 0.41 5.86 21.82
N GLY A 28 -0.04 5.09 22.82
CA GLY A 28 0.38 5.21 24.23
C GLY A 28 0.59 3.87 24.96
N ARG A 29 1.42 3.87 26.01
CA ARG A 29 2.03 2.72 26.73
C ARG A 29 2.07 3.01 28.24
N TYR A 30 1.80 2.05 29.15
CA TYR A 30 2.20 2.18 30.57
C TYR A 30 2.57 0.86 31.31
N ARG A 31 3.60 0.98 32.18
CA ARG A 31 4.18 0.09 33.23
C ARG A 31 3.24 0.03 34.46
N GLY A 32 3.28 -0.87 35.46
CA GLY A 32 4.27 -1.81 36.03
C GLY A 32 4.20 -1.73 37.59
N LYS A 33 4.87 -2.67 38.31
CA LYS A 33 5.16 -2.75 39.79
C LYS A 33 4.20 -3.57 40.67
N GLU A 34 4.58 -4.18 41.81
CA GLU A 34 5.81 -4.72 42.44
C GLU A 34 5.35 -5.46 43.74
N LYS A 35 6.11 -6.46 44.22
CA LYS A 35 5.75 -7.43 45.29
C LYS A 35 6.01 -6.91 46.74
N VAL A 36 5.55 -7.64 47.79
CA VAL A 36 6.34 -8.35 48.87
C VAL A 36 5.70 -8.02 50.26
N PRO A 37 5.88 -8.72 51.42
CA PRO A 37 6.00 -10.16 51.82
C PRO A 37 5.04 -10.61 52.98
N LEU A 38 5.19 -11.88 53.39
CA LEU A 38 4.54 -12.62 54.50
C LEU A 38 5.38 -12.68 55.80
N LYS A 39 4.77 -12.99 56.97
CA LYS A 39 5.45 -13.62 58.13
C LYS A 39 4.57 -14.61 58.92
N GLU A 40 5.26 -15.62 59.47
CA GLU A 40 4.78 -16.95 59.88
C GLU A 40 4.34 -17.09 61.35
N VAL A 41 3.38 -17.99 61.64
CA VAL A 41 3.07 -18.50 63.00
C VAL A 41 3.04 -20.05 63.04
N LYS A 42 4.21 -20.56 63.45
CA LYS A 42 4.58 -21.64 64.40
C LYS A 42 3.77 -22.96 64.56
N ILE A 43 4.19 -23.95 63.77
CA ILE A 43 4.66 -25.33 64.10
C ILE A 43 3.78 -26.38 64.82
N GLU A 44 2.94 -26.17 65.84
CA GLU A 44 2.14 -27.32 66.37
C GLU A 44 0.85 -27.59 65.61
N ASN A 45 0.37 -26.55 64.93
CA ASN A 45 -0.49 -26.74 63.79
C ASN A 45 0.23 -27.48 62.65
N LYS A 46 1.57 -27.62 62.58
CA LYS A 46 2.24 -28.19 61.39
C LYS A 46 1.88 -29.64 61.13
N LEU A 47 1.60 -30.51 62.11
CA LEU A 47 1.36 -31.93 61.83
C LEU A 47 -0.10 -32.21 61.40
N ARG A 48 -1.08 -31.60 62.09
CA ARG A 48 -2.47 -31.54 61.61
C ARG A 48 -2.58 -30.74 60.31
N ARG A 49 -1.83 -29.64 60.18
CA ARG A 49 -1.64 -28.96 58.89
C ARG A 49 -0.93 -29.88 57.91
N LEU A 50 0.00 -30.77 58.25
CA LEU A 50 0.70 -31.60 57.26
C LEU A 50 -0.26 -32.63 56.65
N ILE A 51 -1.11 -33.26 57.47
CA ILE A 51 -2.14 -34.20 56.99
C ILE A 51 -3.27 -33.48 56.27
N MET A 52 -3.70 -32.32 56.78
CA MET A 52 -4.63 -31.45 56.05
C MET A 52 -3.98 -30.87 54.80
N ILE A 53 -2.68 -30.59 54.76
CA ILE A 53 -1.90 -30.12 53.61
C ILE A 53 -1.74 -31.28 52.63
N LEU A 54 -1.57 -32.52 53.05
CA LEU A 54 -1.45 -33.67 52.16
C LEU A 54 -2.80 -34.01 51.52
N HIS A 55 -3.89 -34.02 52.30
CA HIS A 55 -5.25 -34.14 51.76
C HIS A 55 -5.64 -32.93 50.93
N PHE A 56 -5.30 -31.73 51.37
CA PHE A 56 -5.48 -30.50 50.60
C PHE A 56 -4.61 -30.52 49.35
N PHE A 57 -3.41 -31.08 49.34
CA PHE A 57 -2.57 -31.21 48.14
C PHE A 57 -3.15 -32.25 47.19
N LEU A 58 -3.67 -33.38 47.67
CA LEU A 58 -4.36 -34.38 46.85
C LEU A 58 -5.65 -33.82 46.26
N LEU A 59 -6.47 -33.15 47.09
CA LEU A 59 -7.68 -32.47 46.66
C LEU A 59 -7.35 -31.27 45.77
N LEU A 60 -6.29 -30.51 46.03
CA LEU A 60 -5.82 -29.39 45.22
C LEU A 60 -5.22 -29.88 43.92
N ASN A 61 -4.54 -31.02 43.85
CA ASN A 61 -4.08 -31.60 42.59
C ASN A 61 -5.25 -32.16 41.78
N CYS A 62 -6.24 -32.79 42.42
CA CYS A 62 -7.47 -33.23 41.75
C CYS A 62 -8.29 -32.02 41.26
N PHE A 63 -8.41 -30.99 42.09
CA PHE A 63 -9.10 -29.74 41.77
C PHE A 63 -8.31 -28.92 40.73
N LEU A 64 -6.99 -28.84 40.82
CA LEU A 64 -6.13 -28.25 39.79
C LEU A 64 -6.22 -29.05 38.50
N SER A 65 -6.27 -30.37 38.52
CA SER A 65 -6.49 -31.18 37.31
C SER A 65 -7.88 -30.92 36.70
N GLN A 66 -8.92 -30.80 37.52
CA GLN A 66 -10.26 -30.41 37.08
C GLN A 66 -10.36 -28.95 36.60
N VAL A 67 -9.59 -28.03 37.21
CA VAL A 67 -9.53 -26.61 36.84
C VAL A 67 -8.67 -26.41 35.59
N ILE A 68 -7.53 -27.08 35.49
CA ILE A 68 -6.67 -27.11 34.30
C ILE A 68 -7.42 -27.78 33.15
N GLY A 69 -8.12 -28.89 33.38
CA GLY A 69 -8.99 -29.53 32.39
C GLY A 69 -10.06 -28.58 31.87
N ARG A 70 -10.79 -27.89 32.76
CA ARG A 70 -11.74 -26.85 32.38
C ARG A 70 -11.09 -25.66 31.68
N TYR A 71 -9.89 -25.24 32.09
CA TYR A 71 -9.15 -24.12 31.50
C TYR A 71 -8.63 -24.45 30.09
N VAL A 72 -8.19 -25.69 29.86
CA VAL A 72 -7.81 -26.22 28.56
C VAL A 72 -9.04 -26.32 27.66
N GLU A 73 -10.16 -26.85 28.15
CA GLU A 73 -11.44 -26.86 27.41
C GLU A 73 -11.92 -25.44 27.05
N THR A 74 -11.78 -24.45 27.95
CA THR A 74 -12.16 -23.05 27.64
C THR A 74 -11.22 -22.38 26.66
N PHE A 75 -9.94 -22.74 26.64
CA PHE A 75 -8.97 -22.24 25.65
C PHE A 75 -9.22 -22.85 24.27
N GLU A 76 -9.59 -24.14 24.24
CA GLU A 76 -9.88 -24.89 23.03
C GLU A 76 -11.20 -24.47 22.36
N GLN A 77 -12.16 -23.98 23.15
CA GLN A 77 -13.49 -23.52 22.70
C GLN A 77 -13.58 -22.00 22.56
N THR A 78 -12.47 -21.33 22.26
CA THR A 78 -12.52 -19.89 21.99
C THR A 78 -13.36 -19.65 20.73
N PRO A 79 -14.38 -18.76 20.76
CA PRO A 79 -15.23 -18.46 19.60
C PRO A 79 -14.42 -18.05 18.35
N LEU A 80 -13.25 -17.46 18.58
CA LEU A 80 -12.29 -17.05 17.55
C LEU A 80 -11.61 -18.25 16.87
N LYS A 81 -11.29 -19.31 17.63
CA LYS A 81 -10.71 -20.56 17.09
C LYS A 81 -11.76 -21.36 16.32
N GLN A 82 -13.00 -21.42 16.83
CA GLN A 82 -14.10 -22.06 16.11
C GLN A 82 -14.36 -21.37 14.78
N ARG A 83 -14.47 -20.04 14.78
CA ARG A 83 -14.63 -19.26 13.55
C ARG A 83 -13.47 -19.46 12.56
N PHE A 84 -12.24 -19.59 13.07
CA PHE A 84 -11.08 -19.89 12.21
C PHE A 84 -11.19 -21.27 11.56
N LEU A 85 -11.63 -22.29 12.30
CA LEU A 85 -11.83 -23.64 11.77
C LEU A 85 -12.99 -23.69 10.78
N ASP A 86 -14.10 -23.00 11.05
CA ASP A 86 -15.24 -22.92 10.14
C ASP A 86 -14.84 -22.29 8.80
N VAL A 87 -14.07 -21.19 8.84
CA VAL A 87 -13.52 -20.55 7.63
C VAL A 87 -12.51 -21.47 6.93
N HIS A 88 -11.71 -22.21 7.69
CA HIS A 88 -10.74 -23.16 7.12
C HIS A 88 -11.46 -24.28 6.33
N ASP A 89 -12.49 -24.86 6.91
CA ASP A 89 -13.28 -25.93 6.29
C ASP A 89 -14.09 -25.41 5.10
N GLU A 90 -14.64 -24.19 5.20
CA GLU A 90 -15.28 -23.50 4.07
C GLU A 90 -14.29 -23.31 2.91
N VAL A 91 -13.12 -22.72 3.15
CA VAL A 91 -12.08 -22.53 2.11
C VAL A 91 -11.66 -23.86 1.50
N LYS A 92 -11.48 -24.89 2.33
CA LYS A 92 -11.09 -26.24 1.88
C LYS A 92 -12.15 -26.87 0.98
N SER A 93 -13.43 -26.60 1.22
CA SER A 93 -14.53 -27.12 0.39
C SER A 93 -14.45 -26.66 -1.07
N TYR A 94 -13.87 -25.49 -1.34
CA TYR A 94 -13.69 -24.96 -2.69
C TYR A 94 -12.44 -25.50 -3.40
N GLN A 95 -11.64 -26.36 -2.77
CA GLN A 95 -10.36 -26.80 -3.32
C GLN A 95 -10.49 -27.46 -4.70
N GLU A 96 -11.52 -28.27 -4.91
CA GLU A 96 -11.76 -28.95 -6.19
C GLU A 96 -12.10 -27.93 -7.30
N VAL A 97 -12.97 -26.97 -7.00
CA VAL A 97 -13.34 -25.89 -7.93
C VAL A 97 -12.13 -25.02 -8.26
N ALA A 98 -11.34 -24.63 -7.25
CA ALA A 98 -10.13 -23.85 -7.44
C ALA A 98 -9.12 -24.60 -8.33
N ASN A 99 -8.91 -25.89 -8.08
CA ASN A 99 -8.04 -26.73 -8.91
C ASN A 99 -8.56 -26.85 -10.35
N ALA A 100 -9.88 -26.95 -10.55
CA ALA A 100 -10.48 -26.99 -11.87
C ALA A 100 -10.24 -25.68 -12.65
N ILE A 101 -10.40 -24.52 -11.98
CA ILE A 101 -10.12 -23.20 -12.58
C ILE A 101 -8.64 -23.07 -12.93
N ILE A 102 -7.73 -23.42 -12.01
CA ILE A 102 -6.28 -23.40 -12.27
C ILE A 102 -5.94 -24.28 -13.46
N ASN A 103 -6.46 -25.51 -13.51
CA ASN A 103 -6.20 -26.42 -14.61
C ASN A 103 -6.76 -25.90 -15.94
N LEU A 104 -7.96 -25.30 -15.95
CA LEU A 104 -8.55 -24.68 -17.14
C LEU A 104 -7.64 -23.59 -17.73
N SER A 105 -7.10 -22.72 -16.86
CA SER A 105 -6.25 -21.58 -17.25
C SER A 105 -4.82 -21.97 -17.60
N VAL A 106 -4.25 -22.98 -16.94
CA VAL A 106 -2.84 -23.36 -17.13
C VAL A 106 -2.69 -24.43 -18.22
N ASN A 107 -3.51 -25.47 -18.17
CA ASN A 107 -3.38 -26.67 -19.01
C ASN A 107 -4.56 -26.89 -19.96
N GLY A 108 -5.69 -26.25 -19.70
CA GLY A 108 -6.92 -26.43 -20.44
C GLY A 108 -7.05 -25.52 -21.66
N ARG A 109 -8.30 -25.41 -22.14
CA ARG A 109 -8.65 -24.62 -23.33
C ARG A 109 -8.45 -23.11 -23.18
N ALA A 110 -8.34 -22.58 -21.96
CA ALA A 110 -8.14 -21.16 -21.69
C ALA A 110 -6.65 -20.78 -21.55
N ARG A 111 -5.74 -21.71 -21.86
CA ARG A 111 -4.30 -21.46 -21.83
C ARG A 111 -3.95 -20.26 -22.72
N ASN A 112 -3.09 -19.39 -22.20
CA ASN A 112 -2.63 -18.13 -22.81
C ASN A 112 -3.70 -17.07 -23.06
N GLN A 113 -4.99 -17.36 -22.86
CA GLN A 113 -6.08 -16.42 -23.17
C GLN A 113 -5.88 -15.05 -22.52
N SER A 114 -5.47 -15.01 -21.24
CA SER A 114 -5.23 -13.75 -20.53
C SER A 114 -4.06 -12.94 -21.12
N TYR A 115 -3.01 -13.62 -21.57
CA TYR A 115 -1.87 -12.96 -22.22
C TYR A 115 -2.28 -12.42 -23.59
N ASP A 116 -2.96 -13.23 -24.40
CA ASP A 116 -3.35 -12.85 -25.76
C ASP A 116 -4.36 -11.70 -25.77
N ARG A 117 -5.32 -11.71 -24.84
CA ARG A 117 -6.26 -10.59 -24.66
C ARG A 117 -5.56 -9.33 -24.16
N LEU A 118 -4.65 -9.47 -23.19
CA LEU A 118 -3.87 -8.33 -22.73
C LEU A 118 -3.01 -7.75 -23.85
N ALA A 119 -2.30 -8.59 -24.62
CA ALA A 119 -1.49 -8.20 -25.77
C ALA A 119 -2.33 -7.43 -26.80
N THR A 120 -3.47 -8.00 -27.19
CA THR A 120 -4.42 -7.35 -28.11
C THR A 120 -4.88 -6.00 -27.57
N PHE A 121 -5.24 -5.93 -26.28
CA PHE A 121 -5.71 -4.70 -25.66
C PHE A 121 -4.62 -3.62 -25.57
N VAL A 122 -3.39 -3.98 -25.20
CA VAL A 122 -2.28 -3.01 -25.13
C VAL A 122 -1.84 -2.54 -26.49
N ASP A 123 -1.79 -3.43 -27.49
CA ASP A 123 -1.37 -3.09 -28.85
C ASP A 123 -2.43 -2.27 -29.59
N LYS A 124 -3.72 -2.53 -29.34
CA LYS A 124 -4.84 -1.79 -29.95
C LYS A 124 -4.94 -0.35 -29.47
N PHE A 125 -4.75 -0.11 -28.17
CA PHE A 125 -4.98 1.22 -27.57
C PHE A 125 -3.70 1.93 -27.10
N GLY A 126 -2.72 1.23 -26.54
CA GLY A 126 -1.52 1.88 -25.99
C GLY A 126 -1.80 2.83 -24.80
N SER A 127 -1.42 4.10 -24.92
CA SER A 127 -1.51 5.08 -23.82
C SER A 127 -2.96 5.54 -23.56
N ARG A 128 -3.48 5.28 -22.36
CA ARG A 128 -4.89 5.52 -21.97
C ARG A 128 -4.98 6.37 -20.71
N LYS A 129 -4.47 7.59 -20.79
CA LYS A 129 -4.47 8.52 -19.66
C LYS A 129 -5.91 8.95 -19.30
N ALA A 130 -6.16 9.19 -18.02
CA ALA A 130 -7.45 9.67 -17.52
C ALA A 130 -7.96 10.89 -18.32
N GLY A 131 -9.22 10.82 -18.74
CA GLY A 131 -9.91 11.84 -19.54
C GLY A 131 -9.44 11.96 -21.00
N SER A 132 -8.68 11.00 -21.53
CA SER A 132 -8.34 10.97 -22.96
C SER A 132 -9.37 10.19 -23.77
N GLN A 133 -9.62 10.58 -25.02
CA GLN A 133 -10.55 9.86 -25.90
C GLN A 133 -10.16 8.38 -26.08
N ASN A 134 -8.86 8.09 -26.06
CA ASN A 134 -8.37 6.73 -26.22
C ASN A 134 -8.65 5.85 -24.98
N LEU A 135 -8.77 6.44 -23.79
CA LEU A 135 -9.28 5.73 -22.62
C LEU A 135 -10.75 5.38 -22.80
N GLU A 136 -11.59 6.32 -23.26
CA GLU A 136 -13.02 6.07 -23.50
C GLU A 136 -13.23 4.94 -24.52
N ASN A 137 -12.52 4.99 -25.66
CA ASN A 137 -12.58 3.92 -26.66
C ASN A 137 -12.15 2.55 -26.10
N ALA A 138 -11.22 2.53 -25.15
CA ALA A 138 -10.76 1.31 -24.51
C ALA A 138 -11.75 0.78 -23.46
N ILE A 139 -12.49 1.67 -22.79
CA ILE A 139 -13.59 1.30 -21.89
C ILE A 139 -14.70 0.65 -22.71
N ASP A 140 -15.13 1.29 -23.80
CA ASP A 140 -16.18 0.75 -24.69
C ASP A 140 -15.81 -0.64 -25.19
N TYR A 141 -14.57 -0.81 -25.67
CA TYR A 141 -14.08 -2.11 -26.10
C TYR A 141 -14.09 -3.16 -24.99
N MET A 142 -13.71 -2.80 -23.76
CA MET A 142 -13.76 -3.74 -22.65
C MET A 142 -15.19 -4.09 -22.27
N LEU A 143 -16.13 -3.15 -22.33
CA LEU A 143 -17.55 -3.43 -22.07
C LEU A 143 -18.09 -4.42 -23.11
N ASP A 144 -17.76 -4.23 -24.39
CA ASP A 144 -18.15 -5.15 -25.47
C ASP A 144 -17.58 -6.56 -25.24
N GLU A 145 -16.27 -6.67 -24.97
CA GLU A 145 -15.60 -7.95 -24.71
C GLU A 145 -16.19 -8.70 -23.51
N LEU A 146 -16.56 -7.99 -22.44
CA LEU A 146 -17.19 -8.59 -21.26
C LEU A 146 -18.64 -9.02 -21.52
N GLN A 147 -19.37 -8.28 -22.37
CA GLN A 147 -20.71 -8.67 -22.82
C GLN A 147 -20.66 -9.90 -23.72
N GLU A 148 -19.70 -9.98 -24.65
CA GLU A 148 -19.49 -11.13 -25.53
C GLU A 148 -19.11 -12.39 -24.75
N ASP A 149 -18.34 -12.25 -23.66
CA ASP A 149 -18.04 -13.35 -22.73
C ASP A 149 -19.24 -13.81 -21.90
N GLY A 150 -20.37 -13.08 -21.95
CA GLY A 150 -21.60 -13.42 -21.26
C GLY A 150 -21.57 -13.16 -19.76
N LEU A 151 -20.79 -12.17 -19.29
CA LEU A 151 -20.78 -11.78 -17.88
C LEU A 151 -22.10 -11.09 -17.49
N ASP A 152 -22.51 -11.31 -16.25
CA ASP A 152 -23.68 -10.65 -15.69
C ASP A 152 -23.37 -9.18 -15.33
N ASN A 153 -24.37 -8.30 -15.51
CA ASN A 153 -24.35 -6.91 -15.05
C ASN A 153 -23.18 -6.03 -15.58
N VAL A 154 -22.83 -6.15 -16.86
CA VAL A 154 -21.80 -5.32 -17.49
C VAL A 154 -22.31 -3.90 -17.76
N HIS A 155 -21.71 -2.90 -17.12
CA HIS A 155 -22.01 -1.48 -17.33
C HIS A 155 -20.82 -0.60 -16.90
N GLY A 156 -20.75 0.62 -17.44
CA GLY A 156 -19.82 1.64 -16.97
C GLY A 156 -20.40 2.47 -15.82
N GLU A 157 -19.52 3.09 -15.04
CA GLU A 157 -19.88 4.07 -14.01
C GLU A 157 -19.21 5.41 -14.32
N ASP A 158 -19.99 6.50 -14.23
CA ASP A 158 -19.48 7.84 -14.47
C ASP A 158 -18.55 8.31 -13.35
N VAL A 159 -17.32 8.70 -13.69
CA VAL A 159 -16.33 9.23 -12.74
C VAL A 159 -15.79 10.57 -13.21
N THR A 160 -15.84 11.58 -12.35
CA THR A 160 -15.22 12.89 -12.62
C THR A 160 -13.74 12.88 -12.30
N VAL A 161 -12.89 13.13 -13.29
CA VAL A 161 -11.42 13.14 -13.15
C VAL A 161 -10.80 14.46 -13.61
N PRO A 162 -9.66 14.90 -13.03
CA PRO A 162 -8.93 16.04 -13.52
C PRO A 162 -8.35 15.74 -14.92
N HIS A 163 -8.67 16.60 -15.89
CA HIS A 163 -8.17 16.49 -17.26
C HIS A 163 -6.95 17.39 -17.45
N TRP A 164 -5.76 16.79 -17.47
CA TRP A 164 -4.50 17.48 -17.77
C TRP A 164 -4.01 17.05 -19.15
N VAL A 165 -3.79 17.99 -20.06
CA VAL A 165 -3.26 17.75 -21.41
C VAL A 165 -1.81 18.20 -21.45
N ARG A 166 -0.93 17.33 -21.93
CA ARG A 166 0.48 17.65 -22.12
C ARG A 166 0.62 18.48 -23.40
N GLY A 167 1.19 19.67 -23.30
CA GLY A 167 1.63 20.46 -24.45
C GLY A 167 3.08 20.17 -24.83
N GLU A 168 3.64 21.02 -25.68
CA GLU A 168 5.07 20.98 -26.03
C GLU A 168 5.94 21.27 -24.81
N GLU A 169 7.07 20.56 -24.72
CA GLU A 169 8.06 20.79 -23.68
C GLU A 169 9.48 20.52 -24.15
N TYR A 170 10.40 21.39 -23.75
CA TYR A 170 11.82 21.23 -24.06
C TYR A 170 12.70 21.91 -23.00
N ALA A 171 13.88 21.32 -22.79
CA ALA A 171 14.89 21.83 -21.88
C ALA A 171 16.24 21.87 -22.61
N THR A 172 16.97 22.97 -22.44
CA THR A 172 18.30 23.14 -23.05
C THR A 172 19.27 23.71 -22.01
N MET A 173 20.42 23.04 -21.85
CA MET A 173 21.62 23.61 -21.23
C MET A 173 22.18 24.68 -22.14
N LEU A 174 22.28 25.90 -21.63
CA LEU A 174 22.90 27.03 -22.33
C LEU A 174 24.39 27.11 -21.97
N GLU A 175 24.70 26.94 -20.68
CA GLU A 175 26.05 27.00 -20.11
C GLU A 175 26.33 25.77 -19.23
N PRO A 176 27.58 25.27 -19.20
CA PRO A 176 28.76 25.78 -19.90
C PRO A 176 28.85 25.38 -21.38
N ARG A 177 27.91 24.56 -21.85
CA ARG A 177 27.81 24.14 -23.25
C ARG A 177 26.35 24.09 -23.68
N ASN A 178 26.11 24.33 -24.97
CA ASN A 178 24.79 24.17 -25.55
C ASN A 178 24.45 22.67 -25.68
N HIS A 179 23.44 22.19 -24.95
CA HIS A 179 23.03 20.80 -24.98
C HIS A 179 21.53 20.64 -24.74
N LYS A 180 20.82 20.03 -25.68
CA LYS A 180 19.41 19.66 -25.51
C LYS A 180 19.28 18.52 -24.51
N LEU A 181 18.37 18.66 -23.57
CA LEU A 181 18.09 17.65 -22.55
C LEU A 181 16.80 16.91 -22.90
N ALA A 182 16.82 15.60 -22.70
CA ALA A 182 15.58 14.84 -22.64
C ALA A 182 14.84 15.27 -21.37
N MET A 183 13.59 15.72 -21.52
CA MET A 183 12.74 16.07 -20.40
C MET A 183 11.34 15.50 -20.59
N LEU A 184 10.67 15.30 -19.46
CA LEU A 184 9.26 14.96 -19.43
C LEU A 184 8.65 15.71 -18.24
N GLY A 185 7.71 16.60 -18.53
CA GLY A 185 7.01 17.36 -17.49
C GLY A 185 6.23 16.40 -16.59
N LEU A 186 6.27 16.69 -15.30
CA LEU A 186 5.51 15.93 -14.31
C LEU A 186 4.02 16.15 -14.56
N GLY A 187 3.22 15.10 -14.35
CA GLY A 187 1.77 15.22 -14.49
C GLY A 187 1.22 16.30 -13.55
N SER A 188 0.34 17.15 -14.06
CA SER A 188 -0.22 18.31 -13.34
C SER A 188 0.74 19.49 -13.14
N SER A 189 1.93 19.48 -13.76
CA SER A 189 2.74 20.69 -13.88
C SER A 189 2.02 21.75 -14.71
N ILE A 190 2.48 22.99 -14.51
CA ILE A 190 1.90 24.20 -15.09
C ILE A 190 2.76 24.63 -16.27
N ALA A 191 2.20 25.40 -17.19
CA ALA A 191 2.95 26.04 -18.26
C ALA A 191 4.04 26.96 -17.67
N THR A 192 5.17 27.05 -18.37
CA THR A 192 6.04 28.21 -18.25
C THR A 192 5.34 29.43 -18.86
N PRO A 193 5.81 30.65 -18.57
CA PRO A 193 5.46 31.81 -19.38
C PRO A 193 5.77 31.58 -20.87
N GLU A 194 5.17 32.38 -21.74
CA GLU A 194 5.33 32.30 -23.21
C GLU A 194 6.81 32.40 -23.63
N ASP A 195 7.58 33.27 -22.97
CA ASP A 195 9.03 33.43 -23.19
C ASP A 195 9.89 32.29 -22.60
N GLY A 196 9.26 31.29 -21.97
CA GLY A 196 9.93 30.25 -21.21
C GLY A 196 10.54 30.73 -19.89
N ILE A 197 11.32 29.86 -19.26
CA ILE A 197 12.09 30.17 -18.04
C ILE A 197 13.56 29.94 -18.34
N THR A 198 14.39 30.98 -18.20
CA THR A 198 15.84 30.86 -18.28
C THR A 198 16.47 31.27 -16.95
N ALA A 199 17.10 30.33 -16.25
CA ALA A 199 17.65 30.56 -14.93
C ALA A 199 18.88 29.68 -14.63
N GLU A 200 19.64 30.08 -13.62
CA GLU A 200 20.72 29.26 -13.07
C GLU A 200 20.15 28.03 -12.34
N VAL A 201 20.94 26.96 -12.31
CA VAL A 201 20.58 25.73 -11.62
C VAL A 201 21.15 25.71 -10.21
N LEU A 202 20.30 25.41 -9.23
CA LEU A 202 20.73 25.02 -7.88
C LEU A 202 20.60 23.51 -7.75
N VAL A 203 21.75 22.84 -7.68
CA VAL A 203 21.81 21.39 -7.49
C VAL A 203 21.68 21.07 -6.00
N VAL A 204 20.77 20.16 -5.67
CA VAL A 204 20.53 19.62 -4.33
C VAL A 204 20.42 18.09 -4.39
N HIS A 205 20.82 17.41 -3.32
CA HIS A 205 20.79 15.94 -3.27
C HIS A 205 19.61 15.39 -2.46
N SER A 206 18.86 16.25 -1.77
CA SER A 206 17.70 15.86 -0.97
C SER A 206 16.75 17.03 -0.73
N PHE A 207 15.51 16.71 -0.34
CA PHE A 207 14.58 17.73 0.12
C PHE A 207 15.07 18.45 1.39
N ASP A 208 15.78 17.77 2.30
CA ASP A 208 16.34 18.40 3.49
C ASP A 208 17.39 19.46 3.13
N GLU A 209 18.26 19.15 2.16
CA GLU A 209 19.23 20.12 1.63
C GLU A 209 18.53 21.29 0.94
N LEU A 210 17.45 21.04 0.19
CA LEU A 210 16.64 22.11 -0.40
C LEU A 210 16.03 23.02 0.67
N HIS A 211 15.51 22.46 1.77
CA HIS A 211 15.00 23.25 2.89
C HIS A 211 16.10 24.09 3.54
N GLN A 212 17.31 23.55 3.70
CA GLN A 212 18.46 24.27 4.25
C GLN A 212 18.94 25.39 3.31
N LYS A 213 18.83 25.20 2.00
CA LYS A 213 19.23 26.17 0.97
C LYS A 213 18.06 27.00 0.42
N ALA A 214 16.92 27.03 1.11
CA ALA A 214 15.70 27.69 0.62
C ALA A 214 15.93 29.16 0.22
N ASP A 215 16.78 29.88 0.97
CA ASP A 215 17.13 31.27 0.69
C ASP A 215 17.84 31.47 -0.66
N GLN A 216 18.53 30.43 -1.16
CA GLN A 216 19.24 30.43 -2.44
C GLN A 216 18.37 30.01 -3.63
N ALA A 217 17.19 29.43 -3.37
CA ALA A 217 16.33 28.84 -4.39
C ALA A 217 15.60 29.89 -5.24
N LYS A 218 15.38 31.10 -4.71
CA LYS A 218 14.59 32.13 -5.39
C LYS A 218 15.23 32.53 -6.72
N GLY A 219 14.46 32.35 -7.81
CA GLY A 219 14.90 32.70 -9.17
C GLY A 219 15.81 31.67 -9.82
N LYS A 220 16.01 30.49 -9.21
CA LYS A 220 16.80 29.39 -9.76
C LYS A 220 15.91 28.20 -10.15
N ILE A 221 16.41 27.37 -11.07
CA ILE A 221 15.85 26.05 -11.37
C ILE A 221 16.48 25.04 -10.41
N ILE A 222 15.66 24.26 -9.71
CA ILE A 222 16.14 23.27 -8.75
C ILE A 222 16.34 21.94 -9.46
N PHE A 223 17.50 21.31 -9.27
CA PHE A 223 17.82 19.98 -9.79
C PHE A 223 18.24 19.05 -8.66
#